data_AF-A0A0B6RMU0-F1
#
_entry.id   AF-A0A0B6RMU0-F1
#
_cell.length_a   1.000
_cell.length_b   1.000
_cell.length_c   1.000
_cell.angle_alpha   90.00
_cell.angle_beta   90.00
_cell.angle_gamma   90.00
#
_symmetry.space_group_name_H-M   'P 1'
#
loop_
_entity.id
_entity.type
_entity.pdbx_description
1 polymer ?
#
loop_
_entity_poly.entity_id
_entity_poly.type
_entity_poly.pdbx_seq_one_letter_code
_entity_poly.pdbx_strand_id
1 'polypeptide(L)'
;MKTSPAFSRPERWLRIASWAIAIVFALFLNMLGSLVIRDLMFAPRGGPPDISQFSDTARDAALRDERRALDGERESLSARQETANAGATRARRDYDNAREGLRNWVATRSATGDSSRNPELLARTQALDALQAALAGWQKQQDTLGDQLNALAARSAALDVRTEQAHREADTRYEAALRRYSLTVFGYRLAFTLPVLLVAVWLFVRHRRTRYWPFVYGFGLFALSAFFVELVPYLPDFGGYVRVVVGIALTAFAGVAMLRAFQRYVERKRDELQRSQDERAQAIGYEKAIASFQKKTCPSCDKPWSLGGEHATFCIHCGLRLFQTCVCTARNFAFFPFCSGCGAAVQRDAPPAKEL
;
A
#
# COMPACT_ATOMS: atom_id res chain seq x y z
N MET A 1 17.81 -39.44 19.20
CA MET A 1 18.91 -39.12 20.13
C MET A 1 18.44 -38.07 21.11
N LYS A 2 18.33 -38.43 22.40
CA LYS A 2 18.02 -37.52 23.50
C LYS A 2 19.37 -37.13 24.11
N THR A 3 19.75 -35.87 24.01
CA THR A 3 21.04 -35.33 24.46
C THR A 3 20.94 -34.74 25.87
N SER A 4 21.97 -34.95 26.67
CA SER A 4 22.14 -34.48 28.05
C SER A 4 22.30 -32.94 28.15
N PRO A 5 21.48 -32.20 28.92
CA PRO A 5 21.59 -30.76 29.19
C PRO A 5 22.84 -30.18 29.89
N ALA A 6 23.94 -30.90 30.11
CA ALA A 6 25.25 -30.24 30.23
C ALA A 6 25.57 -29.35 28.99
N PHE A 7 24.91 -29.61 27.85
CA PHE A 7 25.02 -28.83 26.61
C PHE A 7 23.79 -27.93 26.30
N SER A 8 22.82 -27.77 27.20
CA SER A 8 21.51 -27.16 26.86
C SER A 8 21.49 -25.63 26.70
N ARG A 9 22.39 -24.90 27.36
CA ARG A 9 22.57 -23.46 27.13
C ARG A 9 23.26 -23.18 25.79
N PRO A 10 24.42 -23.79 25.47
CA PRO A 10 25.08 -23.55 24.19
C PRO A 10 24.22 -23.99 23.00
N GLU A 11 23.42 -25.06 23.10
CA GLU A 11 22.55 -25.50 21.99
C GLU A 11 21.44 -24.48 21.66
N ARG A 12 20.82 -23.85 22.67
CA ARG A 12 19.82 -22.78 22.44
C ARG A 12 20.46 -21.54 21.82
N TRP A 13 21.61 -21.12 22.35
CA TRP A 13 22.36 -19.98 21.80
C TRP A 13 22.83 -20.24 20.37
N LEU A 14 23.30 -21.45 20.08
CA LEU A 14 23.73 -21.85 18.73
C LEU A 14 22.55 -21.88 17.75
N ARG A 15 21.36 -22.30 18.20
CA ARG A 15 20.13 -22.25 17.39
C ARG A 15 19.65 -20.81 17.14
N ILE A 16 19.76 -19.92 18.13
CA ILE A 16 19.45 -18.49 17.97
C ILE A 16 20.45 -17.82 17.02
N ALA A 17 21.75 -18.06 17.21
CA ALA A 17 22.81 -17.56 16.34
C ALA A 17 22.63 -18.06 14.89
N SER A 18 22.25 -19.32 14.71
CA SER A 18 21.93 -19.89 13.40
C SER A 18 20.77 -19.16 12.71
N TRP A 19 19.71 -18.82 13.45
CA TRP A 19 18.61 -18.01 12.93
C TRP A 19 19.03 -16.59 12.57
N ALA A 20 19.88 -15.97 13.41
CA ALA A 20 20.42 -14.64 13.11
C ALA A 20 21.24 -14.67 11.80
N ILE A 21 22.11 -15.68 11.62
CA ILE A 21 22.86 -15.88 10.37
C ILE A 21 21.92 -16.06 9.18
N ALA A 22 20.86 -16.86 9.32
CA ALA A 22 19.88 -17.08 8.26
C ALA A 22 19.17 -15.77 7.85
N ILE A 23 18.80 -14.93 8.82
CA ILE A 23 18.17 -13.63 8.56
C ILE A 23 19.13 -12.67 7.88
N VAL A 24 20.36 -12.55 8.40
CA VAL A 24 21.40 -11.68 7.81
C VAL A 24 21.72 -12.12 6.37
N PHE A 25 21.85 -13.43 6.14
CA PHE A 25 22.04 -13.99 4.80
C PHE A 25 20.89 -13.63 3.86
N ALA A 26 19.64 -13.76 4.33
CA ALA A 26 18.47 -13.37 3.54
C ALA A 26 18.44 -11.86 3.22
N LEU A 27 18.87 -11.00 4.16
CA LEU A 27 18.95 -9.55 3.96
C LEU A 27 19.98 -9.19 2.88
N PHE A 28 21.17 -9.81 2.90
CA PHE A 28 22.18 -9.59 1.86
C PHE A 28 21.70 -10.07 0.49
N LEU A 29 21.01 -11.21 0.42
CA LEU A 29 20.43 -11.68 -0.84
C LEU A 29 19.32 -10.76 -1.36
N ASN A 30 18.45 -10.24 -0.48
CA ASN A 30 17.46 -9.23 -0.85
C ASN A 30 18.13 -7.95 -1.37
N MET A 31 19.20 -7.49 -0.73
CA MET A 31 19.93 -6.31 -1.18
C MET A 31 20.56 -6.55 -2.56
N LEU A 32 21.16 -7.72 -2.78
CA LEU A 32 21.70 -8.11 -4.08
C LEU A 32 20.62 -8.21 -5.16
N GLY A 33 19.48 -8.85 -4.84
CA GLY A 33 18.33 -8.96 -5.74
C GLY A 33 17.80 -7.58 -6.15
N SER A 34 17.68 -6.67 -5.19
CA SER A 34 17.24 -5.30 -5.43
C SER A 34 18.17 -4.53 -6.40
N LEU A 35 19.49 -4.74 -6.30
CA LEU A 35 20.46 -4.14 -7.22
C LEU A 35 20.30 -4.68 -8.65
N VAL A 36 20.24 -6.01 -8.79
CA VAL A 36 20.10 -6.66 -10.11
C VAL A 36 18.79 -6.24 -10.80
N ILE A 37 17.70 -6.10 -10.04
CA ILE A 37 16.39 -5.68 -10.57
C ILE A 37 16.39 -4.20 -10.96
N ARG A 38 17.13 -3.35 -10.24
CA ARG A 38 17.27 -1.93 -10.57
C ARG A 38 17.96 -1.75 -11.91
N ASP A 39 18.97 -2.56 -12.21
CA ASP A 39 19.62 -2.56 -13.52
C ASP A 39 18.71 -3.14 -14.62
N LEU A 40 17.86 -4.12 -14.27
CA LEU A 40 16.82 -4.65 -15.17
C LEU A 40 15.76 -3.61 -15.55
N MET A 41 15.58 -2.55 -14.75
CA MET A 41 14.65 -1.47 -15.04
C MET A 41 15.04 -0.68 -16.30
N PHE A 42 16.30 -0.75 -16.72
CA PHE A 42 16.81 -0.15 -17.96
C PHE A 42 16.93 -1.14 -19.13
N ALA A 43 16.57 -2.41 -18.92
CA ALA A 43 16.68 -3.45 -19.93
C ALA A 43 15.77 -3.21 -21.17
N PRO A 44 14.55 -2.64 -21.05
CA PRO A 44 13.80 -2.19 -22.22
C PRO A 44 14.51 -0.98 -22.84
N ARG A 45 14.96 -1.10 -24.09
CA ARG A 45 15.59 -0.01 -24.85
C ARG A 45 14.68 1.21 -24.84
N GLY A 46 15.12 2.32 -24.23
CA GLY A 46 14.40 3.60 -24.19
C GLY A 46 13.99 4.09 -22.80
N GLY A 47 14.14 3.28 -21.74
CA GLY A 47 13.74 3.68 -20.39
C GLY A 47 12.22 3.82 -20.24
N PRO A 48 11.74 4.51 -19.20
CA PRO A 48 10.31 4.78 -19.04
C PRO A 48 9.80 5.58 -20.25
N PRO A 49 8.68 5.19 -20.87
CA PRO A 49 8.09 5.99 -21.94
C PRO A 49 7.79 7.39 -21.41
N ASP A 50 8.12 8.42 -22.18
CA ASP A 50 7.80 9.81 -21.86
C ASP A 50 6.66 10.30 -22.74
N ILE A 51 5.72 11.05 -22.17
CA ILE A 51 4.52 11.52 -22.86
C ILE A 51 4.86 12.41 -24.07
N SER A 52 5.96 13.15 -23.98
CA SER A 52 6.46 14.01 -25.07
C SER A 52 6.78 13.26 -26.37
N GLN A 53 7.08 11.95 -26.26
CA GLN A 53 7.38 11.09 -27.40
C GLN A 53 6.11 10.66 -28.16
N PHE A 54 4.94 10.79 -27.53
CA PHE A 54 3.65 10.38 -28.09
C PHE A 54 2.80 11.56 -28.56
N SER A 55 3.17 12.79 -28.19
CA SER A 55 2.58 14.02 -28.71
C SER A 55 3.17 14.38 -30.07
N ASP A 56 2.32 14.68 -31.04
CA ASP A 56 2.76 15.16 -32.36
C ASP A 56 3.15 16.65 -32.25
N THR A 57 4.44 16.90 -32.07
CA THR A 57 4.98 18.25 -31.84
C THR A 57 4.64 19.23 -32.96
N ALA A 58 4.50 18.75 -34.20
CA ALA A 58 4.12 19.56 -35.35
C ALA A 58 2.62 19.89 -35.33
N ARG A 59 1.77 18.90 -35.06
CA ARG A 59 0.32 19.11 -34.91
C ARG A 59 -0.02 20.02 -33.74
N ASP A 60 0.66 19.85 -32.60
CA ASP A 60 0.48 20.71 -31.43
C ASP A 60 0.97 22.14 -31.68
N ALA A 61 2.05 22.31 -32.45
CA ALA A 61 2.50 23.63 -32.87
C ALA A 61 1.46 24.34 -33.75
N ALA A 62 0.89 23.63 -34.73
CA ALA A 62 -0.17 24.17 -35.58
C ALA A 62 -1.43 24.56 -34.79
N LEU A 63 -1.87 23.75 -33.83
CA LEU A 63 -3.00 24.07 -32.96
C LEU A 63 -2.71 25.31 -32.09
N ARG A 64 -1.48 25.45 -31.56
CA ARG A 64 -1.05 26.65 -30.82
C ARG A 64 -1.00 27.90 -31.69
N ASP A 65 -0.59 27.78 -32.95
CA ASP A 65 -0.60 28.90 -33.90
C ASP A 65 -2.04 29.31 -34.27
N GLU A 66 -2.93 28.36 -34.52
CA GLU A 66 -4.37 28.61 -34.78
C GLU A 66 -5.02 29.31 -33.57
N ARG A 67 -4.69 28.87 -32.35
CA ARG A 67 -5.17 29.50 -31.12
C ARG A 67 -4.71 30.96 -31.00
N ARG A 68 -3.42 31.21 -31.23
CA ARG A 68 -2.85 32.57 -31.22
C ARG A 68 -3.51 33.48 -32.25
N ALA A 69 -3.82 32.97 -33.44
CA ALA A 69 -4.53 33.73 -34.46
C ALA A 69 -5.95 34.11 -34.03
N LEU A 70 -6.72 33.16 -33.46
CA LEU A 70 -8.07 33.42 -32.95
C LEU A 70 -8.09 34.40 -31.77
N ASP A 71 -7.12 34.29 -30.85
CA ASP A 71 -7.01 35.20 -29.71
C ASP A 71 -6.68 36.64 -30.18
N GLY A 72 -5.82 36.79 -31.20
CA GLY A 72 -5.55 38.09 -31.81
C GLY A 72 -6.77 38.67 -32.55
N GLU A 73 -7.55 37.84 -33.25
CA GLU A 73 -8.82 38.26 -33.87
C GLU A 73 -9.82 38.73 -32.80
N ARG A 74 -9.92 38.00 -31.69
CA ARG A 74 -10.79 38.34 -30.54
C ARG A 74 -10.45 39.70 -29.96
N GLU A 75 -9.17 39.97 -29.71
CA GLU A 75 -8.69 41.24 -29.16
C GLU A 75 -9.01 42.41 -30.11
N SER A 76 -8.85 42.20 -31.42
CA SER A 76 -9.18 43.22 -32.42
C SER A 76 -10.69 43.53 -32.47
N LEU A 77 -11.54 42.50 -32.34
CA LEU A 77 -13.00 42.67 -32.33
C LEU A 77 -13.49 43.29 -31.03
N SER A 78 -12.89 42.93 -29.87
CA SER A 78 -13.25 43.55 -28.59
C SER A 78 -12.92 45.04 -28.57
N ALA A 79 -11.76 45.45 -29.10
CA ALA A 79 -11.40 46.87 -29.22
C ALA A 79 -12.39 47.65 -30.12
N ARG A 80 -12.86 47.04 -31.21
CA ARG A 80 -13.91 47.62 -32.07
C ARG A 80 -15.25 47.71 -31.37
N GLN A 81 -15.61 46.69 -30.58
CA GLN A 81 -16.83 46.67 -29.78
C GLN A 81 -16.83 47.77 -28.72
N GLU A 82 -15.71 47.97 -28.01
CA GLU A 82 -15.55 49.08 -27.06
C GLU A 82 -15.73 50.44 -27.72
N THR A 83 -15.14 50.62 -28.91
CA THR A 83 -15.29 51.85 -29.70
C THR A 83 -16.74 52.07 -30.13
N ALA A 84 -17.42 51.02 -30.61
CA ALA A 84 -18.83 51.08 -30.99
C ALA A 84 -19.74 51.39 -29.80
N ASN A 85 -19.46 50.81 -28.62
CA ASN A 85 -20.18 51.08 -27.38
C ASN A 85 -20.03 52.54 -26.93
N ALA A 86 -18.82 53.10 -27.02
CA ALA A 86 -18.57 54.51 -26.73
C ALA A 86 -19.27 55.44 -27.75
N GLY A 87 -19.31 55.05 -29.03
CA GLY A 87 -20.06 55.74 -30.08
C GLY A 87 -21.57 55.76 -29.82
N ALA A 88 -22.15 54.59 -29.57
CA ALA A 88 -23.57 54.43 -29.23
C ALA A 88 -23.96 55.22 -27.97
N THR A 89 -23.11 55.22 -26.94
CA THR A 89 -23.35 55.98 -25.71
C THR A 89 -23.37 57.49 -25.97
N ARG A 90 -22.46 58.00 -26.83
CA ARG A 90 -22.46 59.41 -27.25
C ARG A 90 -23.72 59.76 -28.03
N ALA A 91 -24.03 59.00 -29.08
CA ALA A 91 -25.22 59.21 -29.90
C ALA A 91 -26.52 59.16 -29.07
N ARG A 92 -26.59 58.26 -28.08
CA ARG A 92 -27.72 58.17 -27.16
C ARG A 92 -27.86 59.41 -26.29
N ARG A 93 -26.75 59.92 -25.71
CA ARG A 93 -26.77 61.17 -24.94
C ARG A 93 -27.19 62.36 -25.81
N ASP A 94 -26.69 62.45 -27.04
CA ASP A 94 -27.04 63.55 -27.95
C ASP A 94 -28.52 63.52 -28.30
N TYR A 95 -29.08 62.33 -28.55
CA TYR A 95 -30.51 62.13 -28.76
C TYR A 95 -31.35 62.50 -27.53
N ASP A 96 -30.97 62.02 -26.34
CA ASP A 96 -31.70 62.30 -25.10
C ASP A 96 -31.67 63.80 -24.75
N ASN A 97 -30.51 64.46 -24.92
CA ASN A 97 -30.35 65.90 -24.74
C ASN A 97 -31.20 66.71 -25.74
N ALA A 98 -31.20 66.33 -27.02
CA ALA A 98 -32.01 66.98 -28.04
C ALA A 98 -33.52 66.80 -27.78
N ARG A 99 -33.92 65.62 -27.30
CA ARG A 99 -35.30 65.30 -26.92
C ARG A 99 -35.77 66.13 -25.73
N GLU A 100 -34.94 66.26 -24.69
CA GLU A 100 -35.23 67.11 -23.53
C GLU A 100 -35.28 68.59 -23.91
N GLY A 101 -34.34 69.06 -24.73
CA GLY A 101 -34.33 70.42 -25.25
C GLY A 101 -35.60 70.74 -26.05
N LEU A 102 -36.04 69.82 -26.91
CA LEU A 102 -37.31 69.95 -27.64
C LEU A 102 -38.50 70.00 -26.67
N ARG A 103 -38.55 69.12 -25.67
CA ARG A 103 -39.62 69.07 -24.67
C ARG A 103 -39.72 70.38 -23.88
N ASN A 104 -38.59 70.90 -23.40
CA ASN A 104 -38.54 72.16 -22.66
C ASN A 104 -39.01 73.33 -23.53
N TRP A 105 -38.55 73.39 -24.78
CA TRP A 105 -38.96 74.41 -25.74
C TRP A 105 -40.47 74.36 -26.03
N VAL A 106 -41.03 73.16 -26.24
CA VAL A 106 -42.49 72.99 -26.46
C VAL A 106 -43.27 73.45 -25.23
N ALA A 107 -42.82 73.09 -24.03
CA ALA A 107 -43.47 73.50 -22.79
C ALA A 107 -43.48 75.03 -22.62
N THR A 108 -42.35 75.71 -22.79
CA THR A 108 -42.26 77.17 -22.69
C THR A 108 -43.15 77.89 -23.72
N ARG A 109 -43.21 77.39 -24.97
CA ARG A 109 -43.97 78.02 -26.06
C ARG A 109 -45.47 77.71 -26.02
N SER A 110 -45.86 76.55 -25.51
CA SER A 110 -47.27 76.21 -25.27
C SER A 110 -47.92 77.11 -24.20
N ALA A 111 -47.12 77.66 -23.28
CA ALA A 111 -47.57 78.63 -22.28
C ALA A 111 -47.79 80.04 -22.85
N THR A 112 -47.22 80.37 -24.02
CA THR A 112 -47.24 81.72 -24.63
C THR A 112 -48.13 81.85 -25.86
N GLY A 113 -48.84 80.78 -26.28
CA GLY A 113 -50.12 80.94 -27.00
C GLY A 113 -50.12 80.86 -28.53
N ASP A 114 -49.11 80.32 -29.22
CA ASP A 114 -49.23 80.04 -30.67
C ASP A 114 -48.50 78.76 -31.11
N SER A 115 -49.25 77.65 -31.15
CA SER A 115 -48.73 76.29 -31.32
C SER A 115 -48.96 75.69 -32.71
N SER A 116 -49.70 76.35 -33.61
CA SER A 116 -50.34 75.62 -34.71
C SER A 116 -49.52 75.48 -36.02
N ARG A 117 -48.50 76.31 -36.29
CA ARG A 117 -47.60 76.15 -37.47
C ARG A 117 -46.27 76.89 -37.29
N ASN A 118 -45.30 76.26 -36.62
CA ASN A 118 -43.97 76.83 -36.41
C ASN A 118 -42.90 76.11 -37.25
N PRO A 119 -42.25 76.77 -38.23
CA PRO A 119 -41.17 76.16 -39.02
C PRO A 119 -39.98 75.69 -38.16
N GLU A 120 -39.79 76.31 -36.99
CA GLU A 120 -38.77 75.92 -36.01
C GLU A 120 -39.03 74.54 -35.36
N LEU A 121 -40.30 74.15 -35.18
CA LEU A 121 -40.67 72.82 -34.67
C LEU A 121 -40.32 71.73 -35.71
N LEU A 122 -40.58 72.01 -36.99
CA LEU A 122 -40.21 71.13 -38.09
C LEU A 122 -38.68 70.94 -38.18
N ALA A 123 -37.91 72.02 -38.04
CA ALA A 123 -36.45 71.93 -38.05
C ALA A 123 -35.88 71.10 -36.86
N ARG A 124 -36.45 71.27 -35.65
CA ARG A 124 -36.01 70.52 -34.46
C ARG A 124 -36.43 69.04 -34.50
N THR A 125 -37.59 68.74 -35.07
CA THR A 125 -38.03 67.34 -35.28
C THR A 125 -37.15 66.64 -36.32
N GLN A 126 -36.83 67.30 -37.44
CA GLN A 126 -35.87 66.77 -38.42
C GLN A 126 -34.48 66.53 -37.82
N ALA A 127 -34.00 67.42 -36.94
CA ALA A 127 -32.73 67.22 -36.23
C ALA A 127 -32.79 66.01 -35.28
N LEU A 128 -33.92 65.77 -34.61
CA LEU A 128 -34.13 64.61 -33.75
C LEU A 128 -34.17 63.31 -34.56
N ASP A 129 -34.84 63.31 -35.72
CA ASP A 129 -34.89 62.16 -36.63
C ASP A 129 -33.48 61.79 -37.14
N ALA A 130 -32.64 62.80 -37.44
CA ALA A 130 -31.24 62.58 -37.82
C ALA A 130 -30.42 61.93 -36.69
N LEU A 131 -30.62 62.36 -35.44
CA LEU A 131 -29.96 61.75 -34.27
C LEU A 131 -30.48 60.32 -34.01
N GLN A 132 -31.77 60.07 -34.23
CA GLN A 132 -32.35 58.74 -34.13
C GLN A 132 -31.78 57.79 -35.19
N ALA A 133 -31.63 58.26 -36.43
CA ALA A 133 -30.98 57.49 -37.50
C ALA A 133 -29.51 57.18 -37.17
N ALA A 134 -28.77 58.13 -36.59
CA ALA A 134 -27.41 57.92 -36.12
C ALA A 134 -27.33 56.84 -35.03
N LEU A 135 -28.24 56.87 -34.04
CA LEU A 135 -28.33 55.85 -32.99
C LEU A 135 -28.61 54.45 -33.56
N ALA A 136 -29.54 54.34 -34.51
CA ALA A 136 -29.84 53.08 -35.19
C ALA A 136 -28.61 52.54 -35.98
N GLY A 137 -27.82 53.43 -36.57
CA GLY A 137 -26.56 53.08 -37.23
C GLY A 137 -25.54 52.45 -36.27
N TRP A 138 -25.38 53.03 -35.08
CA TRP A 138 -24.50 52.47 -34.03
C TRP A 138 -25.01 51.12 -33.48
N GLN A 139 -26.32 50.97 -33.30
CA GLN A 139 -26.91 49.69 -32.86
C GLN A 139 -26.65 48.58 -33.87
N LYS A 140 -26.89 48.84 -35.17
CA LYS A 140 -26.60 47.87 -36.24
C LYS A 140 -25.12 47.46 -36.26
N GLN A 141 -24.21 48.39 -35.97
CA GLN A 141 -22.78 48.09 -35.86
C GLN A 141 -22.47 47.21 -34.65
N GLN A 142 -23.12 47.44 -33.50
CA GLN A 142 -22.99 46.58 -32.32
C GLN A 142 -23.49 45.16 -32.59
N ASP A 143 -24.64 45.02 -33.26
CA ASP A 143 -25.21 43.71 -33.63
C ASP A 143 -24.26 42.93 -34.55
N THR A 144 -23.72 43.61 -35.58
CA THR A 144 -22.75 43.00 -36.51
C THR A 144 -21.48 42.53 -35.80
N LEU A 145 -20.96 43.32 -34.85
CA LEU A 145 -19.80 42.94 -34.04
C LEU A 145 -20.13 41.78 -33.09
N GLY A 146 -21.35 41.74 -32.54
CA GLY A 146 -21.85 40.64 -31.73
C GLY A 146 -21.89 39.32 -32.51
N ASP A 147 -22.40 39.34 -33.75
CA ASP A 147 -22.43 38.17 -34.63
C ASP A 147 -21.02 37.67 -34.96
N GLN A 148 -20.07 38.58 -35.19
CA GLN A 148 -18.66 38.23 -35.42
C GLN A 148 -18.02 37.57 -34.19
N LEU A 149 -18.26 38.10 -32.99
CA LEU A 149 -17.77 37.52 -31.74
C LEU A 149 -18.37 36.13 -31.47
N ASN A 150 -19.66 35.95 -31.76
CA ASN A 150 -20.33 34.66 -31.63
C ASN A 150 -19.75 33.62 -32.62
N ALA A 151 -19.52 34.01 -33.87
CA ALA A 151 -18.88 33.16 -34.86
C ALA A 151 -17.44 32.79 -34.46
N LEU A 152 -16.69 33.74 -33.88
CA LEU A 152 -15.35 33.49 -33.37
C LEU A 152 -15.36 32.52 -32.18
N ALA A 153 -16.31 32.68 -31.25
CA ALA A 153 -16.48 31.78 -30.11
C ALA A 153 -16.79 30.33 -30.55
N ALA A 154 -17.59 30.16 -31.61
CA ALA A 154 -17.84 28.84 -32.19
C ALA A 154 -16.56 28.21 -32.78
N ARG A 155 -15.71 29.01 -33.45
CA ARG A 155 -14.41 28.55 -33.97
C ARG A 155 -13.45 28.17 -32.85
N SER A 156 -13.36 28.97 -31.78
CA SER A 156 -12.52 28.65 -30.63
C SER A 156 -12.98 27.37 -29.93
N ALA A 157 -14.28 27.18 -29.75
CA ALA A 157 -14.82 25.95 -29.17
C ALA A 157 -14.49 24.71 -30.03
N ALA A 158 -14.58 24.84 -31.36
CA ALA A 158 -14.20 23.76 -32.28
C ALA A 158 -12.69 23.46 -32.26
N LEU A 159 -11.84 24.47 -32.03
CA LEU A 159 -10.40 24.28 -31.85
C LEU A 159 -10.09 23.59 -30.52
N ASP A 160 -10.77 23.97 -29.44
CA ASP A 160 -10.59 23.37 -28.11
C ASP A 160 -10.95 21.86 -28.15
N VAL A 161 -12.03 21.49 -28.85
CA VAL A 161 -12.39 20.07 -29.09
C VAL A 161 -11.31 19.34 -29.88
N ARG A 162 -10.76 19.93 -30.94
CA ARG A 162 -9.67 19.32 -31.74
C ARG A 162 -8.40 19.12 -30.93
N THR A 163 -8.10 20.05 -30.03
CA THR A 163 -6.93 20.00 -29.14
C THR A 163 -7.09 18.91 -28.09
N GLU A 164 -8.26 18.84 -27.46
CA GLU A 164 -8.61 17.78 -26.51
C GLU A 164 -8.56 16.40 -27.16
N GLN A 165 -9.04 16.26 -28.39
CA GLN A 165 -8.93 15.01 -29.15
C GLN A 165 -7.48 14.61 -29.41
N ALA A 166 -6.63 15.55 -29.82
CA ALA A 166 -5.21 15.29 -30.04
C ALA A 166 -4.50 14.83 -28.75
N HIS A 167 -4.82 15.45 -27.61
CA HIS A 167 -4.29 15.05 -26.30
C HIS A 167 -4.77 13.65 -25.89
N ARG A 168 -6.07 13.34 -26.05
CA ARG A 168 -6.59 11.99 -25.78
C ARG A 168 -5.95 10.91 -26.66
N GLU A 169 -5.70 11.22 -27.93
CA GLU A 169 -4.97 10.32 -28.83
C GLU A 169 -3.53 10.08 -28.34
N ALA A 170 -2.85 11.10 -27.84
CA ALA A 170 -1.51 10.97 -27.26
C ALA A 170 -1.55 10.16 -25.95
N ASP A 171 -2.49 10.44 -25.06
CA ASP A 171 -2.67 9.75 -23.78
C ASP A 171 -2.92 8.25 -23.98
N THR A 172 -3.83 7.90 -24.89
CA THR A 172 -4.14 6.49 -25.18
C THR A 172 -2.93 5.73 -25.73
N ARG A 173 -2.09 6.37 -26.55
CA ARG A 173 -0.83 5.80 -27.04
C ARG A 173 0.19 5.65 -25.92
N TYR A 174 0.31 6.66 -25.07
CA TYR A 174 1.18 6.65 -23.90
C TYR A 174 0.78 5.53 -22.91
N GLU A 175 -0.50 5.40 -22.59
CA GLU A 175 -1.00 4.33 -21.73
C GLU A 175 -0.76 2.93 -22.32
N ALA A 176 -0.91 2.78 -23.64
CA ALA A 176 -0.59 1.53 -24.32
C ALA A 176 0.92 1.20 -24.24
N ALA A 177 1.78 2.19 -24.42
CA ALA A 177 3.22 2.05 -24.29
C ALA A 177 3.64 1.75 -22.85
N LEU A 178 3.06 2.44 -21.87
CA LEU A 178 3.30 2.24 -20.45
C LEU A 178 2.89 0.84 -20.01
N ARG A 179 1.72 0.34 -20.47
CA ARG A 179 1.29 -1.05 -20.24
C ARG A 179 2.25 -2.08 -20.83
N ARG A 180 2.75 -1.86 -22.05
CA ARG A 180 3.74 -2.77 -22.66
C ARG A 180 5.07 -2.75 -21.92
N TYR A 181 5.53 -1.56 -21.53
CA TYR A 181 6.75 -1.39 -20.74
C TYR A 181 6.63 -2.09 -19.38
N SER A 182 5.53 -1.86 -18.65
CA SER A 182 5.30 -2.49 -17.35
C SER A 182 5.19 -4.01 -17.46
N LEU A 183 4.50 -4.54 -18.47
CA LEU A 183 4.43 -5.98 -18.75
C LEU A 183 5.79 -6.58 -19.09
N THR A 184 6.63 -5.86 -19.84
CA THR A 184 7.97 -6.32 -20.20
C THR A 184 8.89 -6.38 -18.98
N VAL A 185 8.91 -5.31 -18.18
CA VAL A 185 9.67 -5.27 -16.92
C VAL A 185 9.17 -6.35 -15.95
N PHE A 186 7.85 -6.53 -15.85
CA PHE A 186 7.25 -7.61 -15.08
C PHE A 186 7.68 -8.99 -15.58
N GLY A 187 7.66 -9.22 -16.90
CA GLY A 187 8.09 -10.46 -17.52
C GLY A 187 9.55 -10.81 -17.18
N TYR A 188 10.45 -9.83 -17.24
CA TYR A 188 11.84 -10.01 -16.83
C TYR A 188 11.97 -10.34 -15.33
N ARG A 189 11.24 -9.65 -14.46
CA ARG A 189 11.24 -9.94 -13.02
C ARG A 189 10.66 -11.31 -12.70
N LEU A 190 9.59 -11.71 -13.38
CA LEU A 190 9.00 -13.04 -13.25
C LEU A 190 9.99 -14.12 -13.70
N ALA A 191 10.66 -13.91 -14.84
CA ALA A 191 11.68 -14.82 -15.35
C ALA A 191 12.86 -14.98 -14.39
N PHE A 192 13.19 -13.96 -13.59
CA PHE A 192 14.24 -14.04 -12.57
C PHE A 192 13.76 -14.67 -11.25
N THR A 193 12.61 -14.24 -10.74
CA THR A 193 12.09 -14.65 -9.42
C THR A 193 11.52 -16.06 -9.41
N LEU A 194 10.91 -16.52 -10.50
CA LEU A 194 10.29 -17.85 -10.57
C LEU A 194 11.31 -18.99 -10.44
N PRO A 195 12.47 -18.98 -11.14
CA PRO A 195 13.54 -19.95 -10.90
C PRO A 195 14.06 -19.94 -9.46
N VAL A 196 14.25 -18.75 -8.88
CA VAL A 196 14.69 -18.60 -7.48
C VAL A 196 13.69 -19.25 -6.52
N LEU A 197 12.39 -19.04 -6.75
CA LEU A 197 11.33 -19.60 -5.92
C LEU A 197 11.22 -21.12 -6.08
N LEU A 198 11.38 -21.65 -7.30
CA LEU A 198 11.45 -23.09 -7.54
C LEU A 198 12.64 -23.74 -6.81
N VAL A 199 13.83 -23.13 -6.89
CA VAL A 199 15.02 -23.59 -6.16
C VAL A 199 14.78 -23.54 -4.65
N ALA A 200 14.09 -22.53 -4.15
CA ALA A 200 13.79 -22.40 -2.72
C ALA A 200 12.84 -23.51 -2.24
N VAL A 201 11.77 -23.78 -2.99
CA VAL A 201 10.84 -24.89 -2.70
C VAL A 201 11.57 -26.23 -2.75
N TRP A 202 12.41 -26.44 -3.76
CA TRP A 202 13.21 -27.67 -3.90
C TRP A 202 14.17 -27.88 -2.73
N LEU A 203 14.94 -26.84 -2.36
CA LEU A 203 15.84 -26.85 -1.19
C LEU A 203 15.05 -27.11 0.10
N PHE A 204 13.88 -26.50 0.26
CA PHE A 204 13.07 -26.70 1.45
C PHE A 204 12.53 -28.13 1.57
N VAL A 205 12.05 -28.72 0.48
CA VAL A 205 11.52 -30.10 0.49
C VAL A 205 12.65 -31.11 0.74
N ARG A 206 13.79 -30.96 0.07
CA ARG A 206 14.86 -31.97 0.09
C ARG A 206 15.90 -31.77 1.19
N HIS A 207 16.18 -30.54 1.63
CA HIS A 207 17.32 -30.23 2.51
C HIS A 207 16.97 -29.63 3.87
N ARG A 208 15.68 -29.50 4.23
CA ARG A 208 15.24 -28.99 5.55
C ARG A 208 15.76 -29.72 6.79
N ARG A 209 16.26 -30.96 6.64
CA ARG A 209 16.81 -31.77 7.76
C ARG A 209 18.33 -31.91 7.73
N THR A 210 19.01 -31.18 6.84
CA THR A 210 20.48 -31.21 6.74
C THR A 210 21.13 -30.31 7.80
N ARG A 211 22.44 -30.51 8.06
CA ARG A 211 23.22 -29.68 8.98
C ARG A 211 23.22 -28.19 8.60
N TYR A 212 23.05 -27.88 7.32
CA TYR A 212 23.00 -26.52 6.76
C TYR A 212 21.58 -25.94 6.71
N TRP A 213 20.67 -26.49 7.52
CA TRP A 213 19.30 -26.02 7.73
C TRP A 213 19.14 -24.48 7.79
N PRO A 214 20.01 -23.69 8.46
CA PRO A 214 19.86 -22.24 8.53
C PRO A 214 19.91 -21.54 7.17
N PHE A 215 20.78 -21.98 6.26
CA PHE A 215 20.90 -21.41 4.91
C PHE A 215 19.69 -21.76 4.04
N VAL A 216 19.12 -22.96 4.20
CA VAL A 216 17.88 -23.35 3.51
C VAL A 216 16.71 -22.46 3.91
N TYR A 217 16.58 -22.16 5.21
CA TYR A 217 15.53 -21.29 5.72
C TYR A 217 15.79 -19.82 5.37
N GLY A 218 17.04 -19.36 5.39
CA GLY A 218 17.44 -18.03 4.93
C GLY A 218 17.14 -17.83 3.44
N PHE A 219 17.49 -18.79 2.58
CA PHE A 219 17.15 -18.75 1.16
C PHE A 219 15.64 -18.80 0.92
N GLY A 220 14.90 -19.60 1.69
CA GLY A 220 13.44 -19.62 1.66
C GLY A 220 12.83 -18.26 2.04
N LEU A 221 13.36 -17.60 3.07
CA LEU A 221 12.94 -16.26 3.49
C LEU A 221 13.24 -15.21 2.41
N PHE A 222 14.43 -15.28 1.80
CA PHE A 222 14.80 -14.46 0.65
C PHE A 222 13.84 -14.65 -0.52
N ALA A 223 13.59 -15.89 -0.97
CA ALA A 223 12.70 -16.15 -2.09
C ALA A 223 11.26 -15.68 -1.83
N LEU A 224 10.77 -15.86 -0.60
CA LEU A 224 9.45 -15.37 -0.19
C LEU A 224 9.43 -13.84 -0.14
N SER A 225 10.49 -13.20 0.36
CA SER A 225 10.63 -11.75 0.34
C SER A 225 10.71 -11.20 -1.08
N ALA A 226 11.53 -11.78 -1.96
CA ALA A 226 11.62 -11.41 -3.38
C ALA A 226 10.26 -11.51 -4.08
N PHE A 227 9.49 -12.57 -3.80
CA PHE A 227 8.13 -12.69 -4.31
C PHE A 227 7.18 -11.59 -3.80
N PHE A 228 7.14 -11.34 -2.48
CA PHE A 228 6.18 -10.40 -1.87
C PHE A 228 6.57 -8.92 -2.02
N VAL A 229 7.87 -8.62 -2.06
CA VAL A 229 8.42 -7.25 -2.01
C VAL A 229 8.93 -6.81 -3.38
N GLU A 230 9.47 -7.71 -4.21
CA GLU A 230 10.06 -7.31 -5.50
C GLU A 230 9.14 -7.60 -6.70
N LEU A 231 8.46 -8.75 -6.69
CA LEU A 231 7.58 -9.16 -7.81
C LEU A 231 6.18 -8.54 -7.72
N VAL A 232 5.56 -8.61 -6.54
CA VAL A 232 4.16 -8.22 -6.32
C VAL A 232 3.84 -6.73 -6.52
N PRO A 233 4.67 -5.75 -6.09
CA PRO A 233 4.29 -4.33 -6.16
C PRO A 233 4.15 -3.77 -7.59
N TYR A 234 4.58 -4.52 -8.60
CA TYR A 234 4.67 -4.06 -9.99
C TYR A 234 3.69 -4.79 -10.92
N LEU A 235 2.76 -5.53 -10.35
CA LEU A 235 1.73 -6.22 -11.11
C LEU A 235 0.58 -5.23 -11.36
N PRO A 236 0.31 -4.86 -12.63
CA PRO A 236 -0.43 -3.64 -12.98
C PRO A 236 -1.86 -3.57 -12.44
N ASP A 237 -2.57 -4.70 -12.24
CA ASP A 237 -3.94 -4.70 -11.69
C ASP A 237 -4.18 -5.72 -10.55
N PHE A 238 -3.42 -6.82 -10.47
CA PHE A 238 -3.72 -7.94 -9.55
C PHE A 238 -2.70 -8.15 -8.42
N GLY A 239 -1.68 -7.30 -8.31
CA GLY A 239 -0.57 -7.52 -7.37
C GLY A 239 -1.03 -7.62 -5.92
N GLY A 240 -1.89 -6.69 -5.50
CA GLY A 240 -2.45 -6.67 -4.15
C GLY A 240 -3.25 -7.94 -3.82
N TYR A 241 -4.08 -8.41 -4.74
CA TYR A 241 -4.90 -9.60 -4.53
C TYR A 241 -4.06 -10.87 -4.42
N VAL A 242 -3.09 -11.07 -5.34
CA VAL A 242 -2.19 -12.23 -5.29
C VAL A 242 -1.41 -12.24 -3.98
N ARG A 243 -0.89 -11.08 -3.55
CA ARG A 243 -0.19 -10.92 -2.26
C ARG A 243 -1.05 -11.40 -1.09
N VAL A 244 -2.27 -10.90 -1.00
CA VAL A 244 -3.16 -11.18 0.13
C VAL A 244 -3.60 -12.63 0.12
N VAL A 245 -3.98 -13.19 -1.04
CA VAL A 245 -4.40 -14.59 -1.15
C VAL A 245 -3.27 -15.55 -0.80
N VAL A 246 -2.06 -15.34 -1.31
CA VAL A 246 -0.90 -16.17 -0.97
C VAL A 246 -0.52 -16.01 0.51
N GLY A 247 -0.59 -14.79 1.04
CA GLY A 247 -0.36 -14.52 2.46
C GLY A 247 -1.35 -15.24 3.37
N ILE A 248 -2.64 -15.23 3.01
CA ILE A 248 -3.69 -15.97 3.72
C ILE A 248 -3.42 -17.47 3.66
N ALA A 249 -3.11 -18.01 2.48
CA ALA A 249 -2.83 -19.43 2.30
C ALA A 249 -1.63 -19.90 3.15
N LEU A 250 -0.53 -19.14 3.14
CA LEU A 250 0.64 -19.42 3.97
C LEU A 250 0.33 -19.36 5.46
N THR A 251 -0.45 -18.37 5.89
CA THR A 251 -0.83 -18.20 7.30
C THR A 251 -1.74 -19.34 7.76
N ALA A 252 -2.75 -19.70 6.97
CA ALA A 252 -3.64 -20.83 7.25
C ALA A 252 -2.85 -22.15 7.32
N PHE A 253 -1.95 -22.38 6.36
CA PHE A 253 -1.09 -23.57 6.35
C PHE A 253 -0.18 -23.63 7.58
N ALA A 254 0.49 -22.53 7.92
CA ALA A 254 1.34 -22.43 9.10
C ALA A 254 0.54 -22.65 10.40
N GLY A 255 -0.64 -22.06 10.51
CA GLY A 255 -1.55 -22.23 11.64
C GLY A 255 -2.00 -23.68 11.82
N VAL A 256 -2.45 -24.33 10.75
CA VAL A 256 -2.86 -25.76 10.78
C VAL A 256 -1.68 -26.66 11.13
N ALA A 257 -0.50 -26.41 10.58
CA ALA A 257 0.70 -27.18 10.88
C ALA A 257 1.11 -27.03 12.35
N MET A 258 1.08 -25.81 12.90
CA MET A 258 1.37 -25.52 14.30
C MET A 258 0.34 -26.20 15.24
N LEU A 259 -0.95 -26.10 14.93
CA LEU A 259 -2.01 -26.70 15.73
C LEU A 259 -1.88 -28.23 15.76
N ARG A 260 -1.61 -28.87 14.60
CA ARG A 260 -1.35 -30.32 14.53
C ARG A 260 -0.09 -30.75 15.29
N ALA A 261 0.93 -29.89 15.34
CA ALA A 261 2.14 -30.17 16.12
C ALA A 261 1.86 -30.08 17.62
N PHE A 262 1.06 -29.09 18.04
CA PHE A 262 0.63 -28.91 19.42
C PHE A 262 -0.26 -30.07 19.89
N GLN A 263 -1.23 -30.49 19.08
CA GLN A 263 -2.09 -31.64 19.38
C GLN A 263 -1.27 -32.92 19.59
N ARG A 264 -0.35 -33.25 18.66
CA ARG A 264 0.57 -34.39 18.82
C ARG A 264 1.49 -34.28 20.03
N TYR A 265 1.81 -33.08 20.47
CA TYR A 265 2.59 -32.86 21.69
C TYR A 265 1.73 -33.14 22.94
N VAL A 266 0.48 -32.66 22.95
CA VAL A 266 -0.49 -32.89 24.05
C VAL A 266 -0.86 -34.37 24.17
N GLU A 267 -1.11 -35.06 23.06
CA GLU A 267 -1.40 -36.50 23.03
C GLU A 267 -0.27 -37.31 23.67
N ARG A 268 0.98 -37.10 23.22
CA ARG A 268 2.15 -37.74 23.83
C ARG A 268 2.27 -37.46 25.32
N LYS A 269 1.93 -36.26 25.77
CA LYS A 269 1.93 -35.90 27.19
C LYS A 269 0.81 -36.58 27.98
N ARG A 270 -0.36 -36.79 27.38
CA ARG A 270 -1.45 -37.55 28.00
C ARG A 270 -1.07 -39.02 28.14
N ASP A 271 -0.48 -39.61 27.11
CA ASP A 271 -0.01 -41.00 27.13
C ASP A 271 1.08 -41.21 28.19
N GLU A 272 2.01 -40.25 28.35
CA GLU A 272 3.01 -40.27 29.42
C GLU A 272 2.38 -40.27 30.82
N LEU A 273 1.24 -39.60 31.02
CA LEU A 273 0.57 -39.49 32.32
C LEU A 273 -0.27 -40.73 32.69
N GLN A 274 -0.70 -41.52 31.72
CA GLN A 274 -1.51 -42.74 31.93
C GLN A 274 -0.67 -43.97 32.36
N ARG A 275 0.66 -43.92 32.24
CA ARG A 275 1.55 -45.03 32.67
C ARG A 275 1.63 -45.17 34.19
N SER A 276 2.03 -46.35 34.68
CA SER A 276 2.21 -46.62 36.11
C SER A 276 3.24 -45.66 36.75
N GLN A 277 3.12 -45.40 38.05
CA GLN A 277 3.99 -44.45 38.75
C GLN A 277 5.46 -44.88 38.71
N ASP A 278 5.73 -46.19 38.79
CA ASP A 278 7.08 -46.74 38.87
C ASP A 278 7.82 -46.66 37.53
N GLU A 279 7.14 -46.94 36.42
CA GLU A 279 7.70 -46.82 35.06
C GLU A 279 8.01 -45.33 34.73
N ARG A 280 7.17 -44.41 35.23
CA ARG A 280 7.39 -42.96 35.10
C ARG A 280 8.56 -42.47 35.94
N ALA A 281 8.73 -42.98 37.17
CA ALA A 281 9.84 -42.62 38.04
C ALA A 281 11.20 -43.00 37.42
N GLN A 282 11.27 -44.16 36.75
CA GLN A 282 12.48 -44.63 36.07
C GLN A 282 12.76 -43.90 34.75
N ALA A 283 11.73 -43.47 34.01
CA ALA A 283 11.87 -42.75 32.75
C ALA A 283 12.26 -41.26 32.92
N ILE A 284 12.20 -40.72 34.14
CA ILE A 284 12.62 -39.34 34.43
C ILE A 284 14.15 -39.27 34.42
N GLY A 285 14.68 -38.68 33.34
CA GLY A 285 16.10 -38.36 33.25
C GLY A 285 16.53 -37.41 34.37
N TYR A 286 17.72 -37.67 34.93
CA TYR A 286 18.33 -36.90 36.04
C TYR A 286 18.26 -35.38 35.83
N GLU A 287 18.41 -34.96 34.58
CA GLU A 287 18.46 -33.55 34.25
C GLU A 287 17.09 -32.86 34.22
N LYS A 288 16.04 -33.59 33.82
CA LYS A 288 14.66 -33.11 33.97
C LYS A 288 14.33 -32.95 35.45
N ALA A 289 14.81 -33.88 36.29
CA ALA A 289 14.67 -33.84 37.74
C ALA A 289 15.35 -32.62 38.39
N ILE A 290 16.59 -32.28 38.03
CA ILE A 290 17.26 -31.08 38.55
C ILE A 290 16.54 -29.79 38.13
N ALA A 291 16.18 -29.65 36.85
CA ALA A 291 15.50 -28.45 36.36
C ALA A 291 14.13 -28.26 37.03
N SER A 292 13.45 -29.36 37.32
CA SER A 292 12.18 -29.42 38.04
C SER A 292 12.35 -29.02 39.51
N PHE A 293 13.42 -29.48 40.17
CA PHE A 293 13.81 -29.08 41.53
C PHE A 293 14.06 -27.57 41.65
N GLN A 294 14.85 -26.99 40.74
CA GLN A 294 15.11 -25.54 40.72
C GLN A 294 13.84 -24.70 40.55
N LYS A 295 12.88 -25.20 39.78
CA LYS A 295 11.60 -24.52 39.50
C LYS A 295 10.50 -24.84 40.51
N LYS A 296 10.76 -25.71 41.50
CA LYS A 296 9.76 -26.22 42.46
C LYS A 296 8.53 -26.88 41.80
N THR A 297 8.73 -27.54 40.65
CA THR A 297 7.67 -28.18 39.84
C THR A 297 7.91 -29.66 39.66
N CYS A 298 6.87 -30.50 39.74
CA CYS A 298 7.00 -31.97 39.63
C CYS A 298 7.62 -32.41 38.29
N PRO A 299 8.66 -33.27 38.27
CA PRO A 299 9.30 -33.71 37.03
C PRO A 299 8.43 -34.62 36.14
N SER A 300 7.28 -35.09 36.63
CA SER A 300 6.32 -35.87 35.83
C SER A 300 5.25 -34.97 35.22
N CYS A 301 4.46 -34.26 36.04
CA CYS A 301 3.30 -33.49 35.60
C CYS A 301 3.57 -31.98 35.40
N ASP A 302 4.80 -31.52 35.64
CA ASP A 302 5.24 -30.12 35.51
C ASP A 302 4.38 -29.11 36.32
N LYS A 303 3.60 -29.59 37.31
CA LYS A 303 2.81 -28.76 38.23
C LYS A 303 3.62 -28.36 39.47
N PRO A 304 3.40 -27.16 40.04
CA PRO A 304 4.08 -26.74 41.26
C PRO A 304 3.70 -27.65 42.44
N TRP A 305 4.68 -28.16 43.18
CA TRP A 305 4.42 -28.94 44.40
C TRP A 305 4.35 -28.08 45.68
N SER A 306 4.65 -26.77 45.58
CA SER A 306 4.58 -25.82 46.69
C SER A 306 3.19 -25.73 47.31
N LEU A 307 2.15 -26.14 46.59
CA LEU A 307 0.76 -26.19 47.07
C LEU A 307 0.53 -27.28 48.13
N GLY A 308 1.41 -28.28 48.23
CA GLY A 308 1.33 -29.35 49.24
C GLY A 308 1.99 -29.03 50.58
N GLY A 309 2.48 -27.79 50.77
CA GLY A 309 3.22 -27.38 51.95
C GLY A 309 4.70 -27.78 51.94
N GLU A 310 5.46 -27.25 52.90
CA GLU A 310 6.92 -27.44 52.95
C GLU A 310 7.33 -28.90 53.16
N HIS A 311 6.45 -29.73 53.74
CA HIS A 311 6.71 -31.14 54.05
C HIS A 311 6.13 -32.14 53.03
N ALA A 312 5.65 -31.70 51.86
CA ALA A 312 5.10 -32.62 50.86
C ALA A 312 6.15 -33.64 50.38
N THR A 313 5.90 -34.93 50.61
CA THR A 313 6.75 -36.05 50.16
C THR A 313 6.33 -36.55 48.78
N PHE A 314 5.03 -36.49 48.48
CA PHE A 314 4.42 -36.91 47.21
C PHE A 314 3.81 -35.71 46.49
N CYS A 315 3.75 -35.80 45.15
CA CYS A 315 3.06 -34.80 44.34
C CYS A 315 1.54 -34.97 44.44
N ILE A 316 0.83 -33.92 44.89
CA ILE A 316 -0.64 -33.92 44.99
C ILE A 316 -1.37 -34.13 43.65
N HIS A 317 -0.72 -33.85 42.51
CA HIS A 317 -1.34 -33.91 41.19
C HIS A 317 -1.15 -35.25 40.47
N CYS A 318 -0.09 -36.00 40.78
CA CYS A 318 0.24 -37.24 40.07
C CYS A 318 0.68 -38.39 40.97
N GLY A 319 0.82 -38.15 42.29
CA GLY A 319 1.22 -39.14 43.29
C GLY A 319 2.69 -39.57 43.24
N LEU A 320 3.54 -38.94 42.40
CA LEU A 320 4.95 -39.26 42.32
C LEU A 320 5.68 -38.90 43.62
N ARG A 321 6.52 -39.80 44.15
CA ARG A 321 7.43 -39.52 45.28
C ARG A 321 8.48 -38.49 44.85
N LEU A 322 8.47 -37.33 45.49
CA LEU A 322 9.40 -36.23 45.20
C LEU A 322 10.57 -36.20 46.18
N PHE A 323 10.32 -36.52 47.44
CA PHE A 323 11.32 -36.47 48.50
C PHE A 323 11.39 -37.80 49.26
N GLN A 324 12.57 -38.10 49.80
CA GLN A 324 12.77 -39.22 50.70
C GLN A 324 13.73 -38.82 51.82
N THR A 325 13.54 -39.41 52.99
CA THR A 325 14.42 -39.25 54.14
C THR A 325 15.62 -40.18 53.98
N CYS A 326 16.82 -39.63 54.09
CA CYS A 326 18.06 -40.41 54.09
C CYS A 326 18.30 -41.01 55.48
N VAL A 327 19.23 -41.98 55.58
CA VAL A 327 19.69 -42.57 56.84
C VAL A 327 20.25 -41.50 57.79
N CYS A 328 20.86 -40.44 57.24
CA CYS A 328 21.32 -39.28 57.99
C CYS A 328 20.19 -38.30 58.38
N THR A 329 18.94 -38.75 58.38
CA THR A 329 17.68 -38.01 58.62
C THR A 329 17.40 -36.78 57.74
N ALA A 330 18.34 -36.39 56.87
CA ALA A 330 18.17 -35.29 55.93
C ALA A 330 17.10 -35.63 54.86
N ARG A 331 16.25 -34.65 54.55
CA ARG A 331 15.28 -34.75 53.45
C ARG A 331 15.99 -34.51 52.13
N ASN A 332 16.01 -35.52 51.28
CA ASN A 332 16.64 -35.46 49.97
C ASN A 332 15.62 -35.60 48.84
N PHE A 333 15.96 -35.07 47.67
CA PHE A 333 15.15 -35.25 46.46
C PHE A 333 15.35 -36.67 45.92
N ALA A 334 14.25 -37.40 45.69
CA ALA A 334 14.26 -38.83 45.34
C ALA A 334 15.00 -39.13 44.02
N PHE A 335 15.21 -38.12 43.17
CA PHE A 335 15.86 -38.28 41.87
C PHE A 335 17.36 -37.96 41.87
N PHE A 336 17.92 -37.43 42.98
CA PHE A 336 19.36 -37.19 43.08
C PHE A 336 20.12 -38.52 43.27
N PRO A 337 21.28 -38.72 42.63
CA PRO A 337 22.11 -39.91 42.82
C PRO A 337 22.65 -40.04 44.24
N PHE A 338 22.95 -38.92 44.90
CA PHE A 338 23.58 -38.86 46.22
C PHE A 338 22.80 -37.93 47.15
N CYS A 339 22.90 -38.20 48.45
CA CYS A 339 22.33 -37.37 49.51
C CYS A 339 23.08 -36.04 49.63
N SER A 340 22.35 -34.92 49.65
CA SER A 340 22.94 -33.60 49.86
C SER A 340 23.53 -33.38 51.25
N GLY A 341 23.16 -34.19 52.25
CA GLY A 341 23.66 -34.08 53.63
C GLY A 341 24.88 -34.97 53.92
N CYS A 342 24.84 -36.26 53.54
CA CYS A 342 25.87 -37.24 53.89
C CYS A 342 26.59 -37.87 52.70
N GLY A 343 26.21 -37.55 51.46
CA GLY A 343 26.80 -38.12 50.25
C GLY A 343 26.44 -39.58 49.96
N ALA A 344 25.66 -40.26 50.81
CA ALA A 344 25.24 -41.63 50.58
C ALA A 344 24.38 -41.76 49.31
N ALA A 345 24.49 -42.90 48.62
CA ALA A 345 23.69 -43.18 47.43
C ALA A 345 22.19 -43.24 47.78
N VAL A 346 21.37 -42.58 46.97
CA VAL A 346 19.92 -42.53 47.13
C VAL A 346 19.35 -43.73 46.39
N GLN A 347 18.84 -44.71 47.13
CA GLN A 347 18.12 -45.81 46.50
C GLN A 347 16.83 -45.26 45.91
N ARG A 348 16.67 -45.41 44.59
CA ARG A 348 15.38 -45.24 43.91
C ARG A 348 14.61 -46.50 44.18
N ASP A 349 13.44 -46.40 44.81
CA ASP A 349 12.57 -47.55 45.03
C ASP A 349 12.28 -48.21 43.66
N ALA A 350 12.86 -49.39 43.45
CA ALA A 350 12.46 -50.28 42.38
C ALA A 350 11.14 -50.96 42.82
N PRO A 351 10.22 -51.27 41.89
CA PRO A 351 9.03 -52.01 42.26
C PRO A 351 9.43 -53.34 42.93
N PRO A 352 8.66 -53.85 43.90
CA PRO A 352 8.85 -55.23 44.35
C PRO A 352 8.77 -56.13 43.12
N ALA A 353 9.72 -57.05 42.99
CA ALA A 353 9.68 -58.06 41.95
C ALA A 353 8.29 -58.72 41.98
N LYS A 354 7.60 -58.75 40.84
CA LYS A 354 6.41 -59.58 40.68
C LYS A 354 6.84 -61.02 40.95
N GLU A 355 6.49 -61.55 42.12
CA GLU A 355 6.41 -63.00 42.29
C GLU A 355 5.31 -63.52 41.35
N LEU A 356 5.61 -64.70 40.79
CA LEU A 356 5.04 -65.34 39.60
C LEU A 356 3.51 -65.43 39.54
#